data_AF-A0A2V5VJI7-F1
#
_entry.id   AF-A0A2V5VJI7-F1
#
_cell.length_a   1.000
_cell.length_b   1.000
_cell.length_c   1.000
_cell.angle_alpha   90.00
_cell.angle_beta   90.00
_cell.angle_gamma   90.00
#
_symmetry.space_group_name_H-M   'P 1'
#
loop_
_entity.id
_entity.type
_entity.pdbx_description
1 polymer ?
#
loop_
_entity_poly.entity_id
_entity_poly.type
_entity_poly.pdbx_seq_one_letter_code
_entity_poly.pdbx_strand_id
1 'polypeptide(L)'
;MSNTNVTSTSGAYNNFSTPVPWSNISSFVNTNVSFRNERESKTIQATQIDVAKFAANPTYNKLSSLLGQPVLILYVADLRTQTSGTESGVRLTNGIALPAAGLTVATLNPLYVLGHYNAPDTTPGSTNTGAPASLVGDAITILSGAWQDGNTSTYDTRAASNTTINAAVLAGIVPSYGTYFSGGVENFFRLLESWSSRTLTFNGSIVALFPSQSAMAPWGTTYAAPQRLFLFDPNFKNNSKLPPGTPMVCTVIRSTWNIAQPNSTQ
;
A
#
# COMPACT_ATOMS: atom_id res chain seq x y z
N MET A 1 15.99 -11.77 20.73
CA MET A 1 16.83 -10.57 20.58
C MET A 1 15.92 -9.40 20.28
N SER A 2 15.75 -8.44 21.18
CA SER A 2 14.99 -7.21 20.91
C SER A 2 15.76 -6.35 19.90
N ASN A 3 15.10 -5.93 18.82
CA ASN A 3 15.65 -4.87 18.00
C ASN A 3 15.31 -3.53 18.68
N THR A 4 16.29 -2.87 19.30
CA THR A 4 16.10 -1.58 19.99
C THR A 4 15.66 -0.45 19.05
N ASN A 5 15.75 -0.67 17.74
CA ASN A 5 15.45 0.32 16.71
C ASN A 5 14.07 0.12 16.07
N VAL A 6 13.29 -0.89 16.50
CA VAL A 6 11.92 -1.10 16.04
C VAL A 6 10.97 -1.12 17.24
N THR A 7 10.07 -0.15 17.27
CA THR A 7 8.97 -0.07 18.24
C THR A 7 7.66 -0.45 17.57
N SER A 8 6.85 -1.28 18.23
CA SER A 8 5.52 -1.66 17.75
C SER A 8 4.54 -1.71 18.91
N THR A 9 3.32 -1.23 18.65
CA THR A 9 2.24 -1.13 19.62
C THR A 9 0.90 -1.40 18.96
N SER A 10 -0.16 -1.51 19.76
CA SER A 10 -1.53 -1.35 19.30
C SER A 10 -1.79 0.03 18.68
N GLY A 11 -2.98 0.22 18.09
CA GLY A 11 -3.37 1.47 17.44
C GLY A 11 -4.16 2.43 18.35
N ALA A 12 -4.79 3.43 17.72
CA ALA A 12 -5.52 4.50 18.40
C ALA A 12 -6.71 4.01 19.25
N TYR A 13 -7.29 2.84 18.93
CA TYR A 13 -8.46 2.30 19.65
C TYR A 13 -8.22 2.11 21.16
N ASN A 14 -6.96 1.96 21.59
CA ASN A 14 -6.58 1.89 22.98
C ASN A 14 -5.39 2.81 23.29
N ASN A 15 -5.26 3.92 22.56
CA ASN A 15 -4.19 4.91 22.74
C ASN A 15 -2.78 4.31 22.68
N PHE A 16 -2.54 3.34 21.78
CA PHE A 16 -1.22 2.72 21.59
C PHE A 16 -0.68 2.01 22.86
N SER A 17 -1.55 1.66 23.81
CA SER A 17 -1.15 1.17 25.14
C SER A 17 -0.63 -0.26 25.20
N THR A 18 -0.87 -1.10 24.20
CA THR A 18 -0.41 -2.50 24.19
C THR A 18 0.90 -2.61 23.41
N PRO A 19 2.05 -2.86 24.04
CA PRO A 19 3.30 -3.09 23.33
C PRO A 19 3.23 -4.41 22.55
N VAL A 20 3.76 -4.40 21.32
CA VAL A 20 3.94 -5.61 20.51
C VAL A 20 5.43 -5.96 20.51
N PRO A 21 5.84 -7.03 21.21
CA PRO A 21 7.24 -7.40 21.30
C PRO A 21 7.84 -7.73 19.93
N TRP A 22 9.12 -7.43 19.73
CA TRP A 22 9.84 -7.76 18.48
C TRP A 22 9.71 -9.23 18.08
N SER A 23 9.68 -10.17 19.04
CA SER A 23 9.49 -11.60 18.78
C SER A 23 8.14 -11.96 18.16
N ASN A 24 7.17 -11.05 18.14
CA ASN A 24 5.89 -11.23 17.45
C ASN A 24 5.93 -10.74 15.99
N ILE A 25 6.92 -9.91 15.62
CA ILE A 25 6.98 -9.27 14.30
C ILE A 25 8.25 -9.58 13.51
N SER A 26 9.29 -10.09 14.17
CA SER A 26 10.61 -10.34 13.57
C SER A 26 10.60 -11.36 12.44
N SER A 27 9.53 -12.16 12.30
CA SER A 27 9.38 -13.10 11.19
C SER A 27 9.03 -12.41 9.87
N PHE A 28 8.36 -11.26 9.92
CA PHE A 28 7.85 -10.57 8.73
C PHE A 28 8.36 -9.13 8.57
N VAL A 29 9.01 -8.55 9.58
CA VAL A 29 9.64 -7.22 9.48
C VAL A 29 11.14 -7.36 9.25
N ASN A 30 11.66 -6.75 8.19
CA ASN A 30 13.08 -6.65 7.90
C ASN A 30 13.49 -5.19 7.62
N THR A 31 14.44 -4.66 8.38
CA THR A 31 14.93 -3.28 8.24
C THR A 31 16.28 -3.17 7.53
N ASN A 32 16.90 -4.29 7.18
CA ASN A 32 18.17 -4.38 6.47
C ASN A 32 17.93 -4.69 4.99
N VAL A 33 17.12 -3.85 4.35
CA VAL A 33 16.79 -3.94 2.93
C VAL A 33 17.12 -2.61 2.28
N SER A 34 17.78 -2.65 1.13
CA SER A 34 18.06 -1.44 0.36
C SER A 34 18.03 -1.69 -1.13
N PHE A 35 17.58 -0.71 -1.89
CA PHE A 35 17.56 -0.76 -3.35
C PHE A 35 17.59 0.65 -3.94
N ARG A 36 17.95 0.75 -5.22
CA ARG A 36 18.09 2.04 -5.90
C ARG A 36 16.75 2.51 -6.47
N ASN A 37 16.35 3.73 -6.12
CA ASN A 37 15.26 4.45 -6.79
C ASN A 37 15.87 5.50 -7.72
N GLU A 38 15.90 5.19 -9.02
CA GLU A 38 16.50 6.09 -10.02
C GLU A 38 15.70 7.36 -10.23
N ARG A 39 14.38 7.32 -10.01
CA ARG A 39 13.53 8.50 -10.13
C ARG A 39 13.94 9.56 -9.12
N GLU A 40 14.17 9.16 -7.88
CA GLU A 40 14.63 10.05 -6.81
C GLU A 40 16.15 10.23 -6.78
N SER A 41 16.89 9.46 -7.59
CA SER A 41 18.34 9.36 -7.53
C SER A 41 18.89 9.06 -6.12
N LYS A 42 18.15 8.26 -5.34
CA LYS A 42 18.48 7.89 -3.95
C LYS A 42 18.46 6.38 -3.73
N THR A 43 19.24 5.93 -2.76
CA THR A 43 19.15 4.56 -2.24
C THR A 43 18.07 4.51 -1.17
N ILE A 44 17.04 3.70 -1.41
CA ILE A 44 15.99 3.47 -0.43
C ILE A 44 16.54 2.57 0.65
N GLN A 45 16.45 3.01 1.91
CA GLN A 45 16.59 2.17 3.08
C GLN A 45 15.19 1.74 3.49
N ALA A 46 14.84 0.50 3.17
CA ALA A 46 13.46 0.04 3.31
C ALA A 46 13.22 -0.65 4.65
N THR A 47 12.06 -0.37 5.24
CA THR A 47 11.39 -1.27 6.18
C THR A 47 10.48 -2.19 5.37
N GLN A 48 10.92 -3.44 5.19
CA GLN A 48 10.20 -4.44 4.43
C GLN A 48 9.24 -5.24 5.31
N ILE A 49 8.02 -5.41 4.83
CA ILE A 49 6.97 -6.26 5.38
C ILE A 49 6.73 -7.43 4.44
N ASP A 50 7.00 -8.64 4.92
CA ASP A 50 6.65 -9.90 4.26
C ASP A 50 5.18 -10.24 4.56
N VAL A 51 4.30 -9.88 3.64
CA VAL A 51 2.84 -9.95 3.85
C VAL A 51 2.36 -11.38 4.03
N ALA A 52 2.96 -12.34 3.31
CA ALA A 52 2.64 -13.76 3.48
C ALA A 52 2.98 -14.24 4.90
N LYS A 53 4.14 -13.87 5.44
CA LYS A 53 4.53 -14.25 6.81
C LYS A 53 3.72 -13.52 7.88
N PHE A 54 3.33 -12.28 7.62
CA PHE A 54 2.38 -11.53 8.46
C PHE A 54 1.02 -12.23 8.51
N ALA A 55 0.48 -12.62 7.36
CA ALA A 55 -0.83 -13.28 7.23
C ALA A 55 -0.82 -14.76 7.64
N ALA A 56 0.35 -15.39 7.75
CA ALA A 56 0.48 -16.79 8.09
C ALA A 56 -0.05 -17.12 9.50
N ASN A 57 -0.68 -18.28 9.64
CA ASN A 57 -0.92 -18.93 10.93
C ASN A 57 0.40 -19.61 11.38
N PRO A 58 0.91 -19.36 12.60
CA PRO A 58 0.26 -18.71 13.75
C PRO A 58 0.53 -17.22 13.94
N THR A 59 1.38 -16.58 13.14
CA THR A 59 1.76 -15.16 13.30
C THR A 59 0.54 -14.24 13.45
N TYR A 60 -0.39 -14.28 12.48
CA TYR A 60 -1.55 -13.40 12.47
C TYR A 60 -2.47 -13.63 13.67
N ASN A 61 -2.69 -14.89 14.05
CA ASN A 61 -3.52 -15.26 15.20
C ASN A 61 -2.88 -14.82 16.51
N LYS A 62 -1.57 -14.98 16.66
CA LYS A 62 -0.84 -14.53 17.85
C LYS A 62 -0.95 -13.02 18.03
N LEU A 63 -0.80 -12.25 16.95
CA LEU A 63 -0.99 -10.79 16.97
C LEU A 63 -2.43 -10.43 17.31
N SER A 64 -3.40 -11.09 16.68
CA SER A 64 -4.82 -10.84 16.92
C SER A 64 -5.21 -11.09 18.37
N SER A 65 -4.72 -12.19 18.97
CA SER A 65 -4.94 -12.49 20.38
C SER A 65 -4.27 -11.49 21.32
N LEU A 66 -3.03 -11.06 21.02
CA LEU A 66 -2.32 -10.05 21.82
C LEU A 66 -3.07 -8.70 21.82
N LEU A 67 -3.65 -8.33 20.67
CA LEU A 67 -4.35 -7.06 20.47
C LEU A 67 -5.84 -7.14 20.82
N GLY A 68 -6.37 -8.33 21.11
CA GLY A 68 -7.79 -8.58 21.35
C GLY A 68 -8.69 -8.43 20.12
N GLN A 69 -8.12 -8.24 18.92
CA GLN A 69 -8.84 -8.08 17.67
C GLN A 69 -7.94 -8.35 16.45
N PRO A 70 -8.49 -8.70 15.28
CA PRO A 70 -7.73 -8.83 14.04
C PRO A 70 -6.96 -7.55 13.68
N VAL A 71 -5.77 -7.70 13.12
CA VAL A 71 -4.98 -6.56 12.61
C VAL A 71 -5.53 -6.13 11.26
N LEU A 72 -6.40 -5.11 11.28
CA LEU A 72 -7.04 -4.56 10.08
C LEU A 72 -6.22 -3.47 9.39
N ILE A 73 -5.44 -2.72 10.16
CA ILE A 73 -4.56 -1.64 9.67
C ILE A 73 -3.16 -1.89 10.19
N LEU A 74 -2.20 -1.99 9.28
CA LEU A 74 -0.78 -2.02 9.58
C LEU A 74 -0.17 -0.66 9.21
N TYR A 75 0.08 0.16 10.22
CA TYR A 75 0.78 1.43 10.05
C TYR A 75 2.28 1.23 10.24
N VAL A 76 3.09 1.69 9.27
CA VAL A 76 4.54 1.60 9.30
C VAL A 76 5.13 2.99 9.08
N ALA A 77 5.96 3.45 10.01
CA ALA A 77 6.70 4.69 9.88
C ALA A 77 8.20 4.39 10.02
N ASP A 78 8.95 4.59 8.94
CA ASP A 78 10.40 4.54 8.98
C ASP A 78 10.91 5.96 9.26
N LEU A 79 11.38 6.16 10.49
CA LEU A 79 11.83 7.44 11.01
C LEU A 79 13.35 7.55 11.06
N ARG A 80 14.07 6.64 10.37
CA ARG A 80 15.53 6.69 10.32
C ARG A 80 15.99 7.97 9.64
N THR A 81 16.95 8.65 10.25
CA THR A 81 17.61 9.82 9.64
C THR A 81 18.23 9.44 8.31
N GLN A 82 17.96 10.24 7.29
CA GLN A 82 18.46 10.04 5.93
C GLN A 82 19.59 11.02 5.60
N THR A 83 20.45 10.62 4.66
CA THR A 83 21.47 11.49 4.07
C THR A 83 20.99 12.03 2.72
N SER A 84 21.76 12.89 2.07
CA SER A 84 21.41 13.38 0.72
C SER A 84 21.27 12.25 -0.31
N GLY A 85 21.99 11.14 -0.14
CA GLY A 85 21.97 9.98 -1.04
C GLY A 85 20.98 8.89 -0.67
N THR A 86 20.26 9.01 0.45
CA THR A 86 19.35 7.97 0.95
C THR A 86 17.95 8.49 1.21
N GLU A 87 16.98 7.58 1.20
CA GLU A 87 15.59 7.87 1.56
C GLU A 87 14.97 6.68 2.31
N SER A 88 14.12 6.96 3.29
CA SER A 88 13.33 5.93 3.97
C SER A 88 12.20 5.43 3.07
N GLY A 89 11.91 4.13 3.06
CA GLY A 89 10.75 3.59 2.37
C GLY A 89 10.12 2.43 3.09
N VAL A 90 8.85 2.16 2.84
CA VAL A 90 8.19 0.92 3.28
C VAL A 90 8.01 0.02 2.07
N ARG A 91 8.39 -1.26 2.17
CA ARG A 91 8.20 -2.21 1.06
C ARG A 91 7.33 -3.38 1.48
N LEU A 92 6.31 -3.69 0.70
CA LEU A 92 5.52 -4.91 0.82
C LEU A 92 6.07 -5.97 -0.13
N THR A 93 6.24 -7.19 0.34
CA THR A 93 6.60 -8.36 -0.49
C THR A 93 5.69 -9.53 -0.18
N ASN A 94 5.65 -10.51 -1.09
CA ASN A 94 4.85 -11.74 -0.95
C ASN A 94 3.37 -11.45 -0.64
N GLY A 95 2.81 -10.43 -1.30
CA GLY A 95 1.47 -9.89 -1.00
C GLY A 95 0.31 -10.58 -1.71
N ILE A 96 0.52 -11.71 -2.37
CA ILE A 96 -0.50 -12.32 -3.25
C ILE A 96 -1.81 -12.64 -2.51
N ALA A 97 -1.74 -13.01 -1.24
CA ALA A 97 -2.87 -13.25 -0.37
C ALA A 97 -2.75 -12.42 0.91
N LEU A 98 -3.89 -11.93 1.39
CA LEU A 98 -4.01 -11.12 2.60
C LEU A 98 -4.82 -11.86 3.67
N PRO A 99 -4.80 -11.41 4.94
CA PRO A 99 -5.74 -11.90 5.94
C PRO A 99 -7.19 -11.78 5.46
N ALA A 100 -8.02 -12.79 5.74
CA ALA A 100 -9.41 -12.83 5.29
C ALA A 100 -10.27 -11.64 5.81
N ALA A 101 -9.86 -11.04 6.94
CA ALA A 101 -10.50 -9.86 7.50
C ALA A 101 -10.22 -8.56 6.71
N GLY A 102 -9.36 -8.61 5.69
CA GLY A 102 -8.86 -7.46 4.97
C GLY A 102 -7.62 -6.85 5.61
N LEU A 103 -6.94 -5.98 4.86
CA LEU A 103 -5.74 -5.30 5.32
C LEU A 103 -5.56 -3.94 4.63
N THR A 104 -5.43 -2.90 5.44
CA THR A 104 -4.91 -1.61 5.00
C THR A 104 -3.48 -1.46 5.48
N VAL A 105 -2.55 -1.25 4.56
CA VAL A 105 -1.19 -0.83 4.90
C VAL A 105 -1.11 0.68 4.73
N ALA A 106 -0.72 1.38 5.78
CA ALA A 106 -0.57 2.82 5.78
C ALA A 106 0.85 3.24 6.19
N THR A 107 1.38 4.28 5.56
CA THR A 107 2.68 4.83 5.89
C THR A 107 2.76 6.32 5.53
N LEU A 108 3.61 7.06 6.23
CA LEU A 108 4.00 8.42 5.84
C LEU A 108 5.14 8.43 4.82
N ASN A 109 5.82 7.30 4.63
CA ASN A 109 6.95 7.17 3.72
C ASN A 109 6.47 6.76 2.31
N PRO A 110 7.33 6.83 1.29
CA PRO A 110 7.07 6.18 0.00
C PRO A 110 6.88 4.67 0.19
N LEU A 111 5.80 4.15 -0.39
CA LEU A 111 5.40 2.74 -0.30
C LEU A 111 5.75 2.01 -1.61
N TYR A 112 6.46 0.90 -1.48
CA TYR A 112 6.88 0.04 -2.57
C TYR A 112 6.12 -1.28 -2.48
N VAL A 113 5.55 -1.75 -3.59
CA VAL A 113 4.86 -3.06 -3.64
C VAL A 113 5.61 -3.96 -4.59
N LEU A 114 6.19 -5.03 -4.06
CA LEU A 114 7.00 -5.99 -4.81
C LEU A 114 6.15 -7.22 -5.17
N GLY A 115 6.00 -7.43 -6.48
CA GLY A 115 5.23 -8.52 -7.06
C GLY A 115 3.71 -8.29 -7.00
N HIS A 116 2.96 -9.38 -7.08
CA HIS A 116 1.50 -9.33 -6.98
C HIS A 116 1.03 -8.94 -5.57
N TYR A 117 -0.08 -8.22 -5.50
CA TYR A 117 -0.71 -7.84 -4.24
C TYR A 117 -2.22 -8.08 -4.27
N ASN A 118 -2.70 -8.87 -3.30
CA ASN A 118 -4.10 -9.26 -3.14
C ASN A 118 -4.74 -9.85 -4.41
N ALA A 119 -3.94 -10.61 -5.15
CA ALA A 119 -4.27 -11.13 -6.47
C ALA A 119 -4.16 -12.67 -6.49
N PRO A 120 -5.07 -13.38 -5.80
CA PRO A 120 -5.11 -14.85 -5.87
C PRO A 120 -5.41 -15.36 -7.29
N ASP A 121 -6.13 -14.56 -8.08
CA ASP A 121 -6.24 -14.69 -9.52
C ASP A 121 -5.33 -13.65 -10.19
N THR A 122 -4.37 -14.12 -10.99
CA THR A 122 -3.40 -13.27 -11.69
C THR A 122 -3.78 -13.03 -13.15
N THR A 123 -4.96 -13.50 -13.58
CA THR A 123 -5.48 -13.28 -14.93
C THR A 123 -5.60 -11.78 -15.20
N PRO A 124 -4.89 -11.24 -16.21
CA PRO A 124 -4.95 -9.81 -16.52
C PRO A 124 -6.37 -9.35 -16.83
N GLY A 125 -6.79 -8.24 -16.23
CA GLY A 125 -8.15 -7.70 -16.38
C GLY A 125 -9.25 -8.44 -15.60
N SER A 126 -8.91 -9.44 -14.78
CA SER A 126 -9.88 -10.10 -13.88
C SER A 126 -10.37 -9.12 -12.81
N THR A 127 -11.66 -9.13 -12.54
CA THR A 127 -12.29 -8.36 -11.44
C THR A 127 -12.45 -9.18 -10.16
N ASN A 128 -11.92 -10.42 -10.13
CA ASN A 128 -11.87 -11.23 -8.93
C ASN A 128 -10.80 -10.69 -7.97
N THR A 129 -11.18 -9.73 -7.15
CA THR A 129 -10.32 -9.12 -6.14
C THR A 129 -10.39 -9.90 -4.84
N GLY A 130 -9.25 -10.05 -4.15
CA GLY A 130 -9.11 -10.88 -2.96
C GLY A 130 -9.81 -10.29 -1.71
N ALA A 131 -9.07 -10.16 -0.61
CA ALA A 131 -9.61 -9.55 0.61
C ALA A 131 -9.80 -8.03 0.43
N PRO A 132 -10.66 -7.35 1.22
CA PRO A 132 -10.71 -5.89 1.23
C PRO A 132 -9.34 -5.29 1.57
N ALA A 133 -8.78 -4.49 0.66
CA ALA A 133 -7.39 -4.07 0.76
C ALA A 133 -7.18 -2.60 0.42
N SER A 134 -6.33 -1.92 1.18
CA SER A 134 -5.88 -0.57 0.84
C SER A 134 -4.38 -0.37 1.03
N LEU A 135 -3.82 0.47 0.16
CA LEU A 135 -2.45 0.94 0.22
C LEU A 135 -2.47 2.45 0.37
N VAL A 136 -1.92 2.95 1.48
CA VAL A 136 -1.88 4.37 1.82
C VAL A 136 -0.43 4.77 2.05
N GLY A 137 0.07 5.74 1.29
CA GLY A 137 1.48 6.14 1.36
C GLY A 137 1.76 7.54 0.80
N ASP A 138 2.97 8.05 1.01
CA ASP A 138 3.41 9.32 0.40
C ASP A 138 3.35 9.26 -1.13
N ALA A 139 3.80 8.14 -1.67
CA ALA A 139 3.75 7.78 -3.08
C ALA A 139 3.76 6.25 -3.19
N ILE A 140 3.17 5.69 -4.25
CA ILE A 140 3.19 4.24 -4.48
C ILE A 140 4.09 3.92 -5.69
N THR A 141 5.07 3.06 -5.46
CA THR A 141 5.92 2.48 -6.52
C THR A 141 5.65 0.99 -6.64
N ILE A 142 5.40 0.51 -7.86
CA ILE A 142 5.20 -0.91 -8.13
C ILE A 142 6.51 -1.48 -8.69
N LEU A 143 6.98 -2.54 -8.05
CA LEU A 143 8.13 -3.34 -8.47
C LEU A 143 7.60 -4.71 -8.88
N SER A 144 7.93 -5.16 -10.08
CA SER A 144 7.45 -6.44 -10.59
C SER A 144 8.04 -7.62 -9.83
N GLY A 145 7.50 -8.83 -10.03
CA GLY A 145 8.10 -10.05 -9.46
C GLY A 145 9.51 -10.36 -9.96
N ALA A 146 9.97 -9.70 -11.03
CA ALA A 146 11.32 -9.83 -11.57
C ALA A 146 12.33 -8.84 -10.98
N TRP A 147 11.89 -7.89 -10.14
CA TRP A 147 12.76 -6.88 -9.55
C TRP A 147 13.91 -7.50 -8.73
N GLN A 148 15.10 -6.91 -8.83
CA GLN A 148 16.30 -7.31 -8.12
C GLN A 148 16.97 -6.07 -7.49
N ASP A 149 17.11 -6.06 -6.16
CA ASP A 149 17.57 -4.88 -5.40
C ASP A 149 18.98 -4.40 -5.78
N GLY A 150 19.88 -5.35 -6.06
CA GLY A 150 21.26 -5.08 -6.44
C GLY A 150 21.47 -4.79 -7.92
N ASN A 151 20.40 -4.70 -8.72
CA ASN A 151 20.52 -4.45 -10.14
C ASN A 151 20.91 -2.99 -10.42
N THR A 152 22.13 -2.80 -10.91
CA THR A 152 22.70 -1.49 -11.26
C THR A 152 22.48 -1.12 -12.73
N SER A 153 21.85 -1.99 -13.51
CA SER A 153 21.58 -1.73 -14.93
C SER A 153 20.63 -0.54 -15.12
N THR A 154 20.63 0.05 -16.29
CA THR A 154 19.70 1.11 -16.70
C THR A 154 18.26 0.62 -16.70
N TYR A 155 17.29 1.53 -16.53
CA TYR A 155 15.88 1.16 -16.39
C TYR A 155 15.33 0.34 -17.57
N ASP A 156 15.86 0.53 -18.77
CA ASP A 156 15.46 -0.12 -20.03
C ASP A 156 15.85 -1.60 -20.11
N THR A 157 16.83 -2.02 -19.31
CA THR A 157 17.33 -3.41 -19.25
C THR A 157 16.86 -4.15 -17.99
N ARG A 158 16.22 -3.47 -17.03
CA ARG A 158 15.55 -4.09 -15.88
C ARG A 158 14.21 -4.69 -16.30
N ALA A 159 14.24 -5.85 -16.96
CA ALA A 159 13.03 -6.48 -17.49
C ALA A 159 12.01 -6.80 -16.38
N ALA A 160 10.81 -6.22 -16.47
CA ALA A 160 9.72 -6.50 -15.56
C ALA A 160 8.99 -7.82 -15.88
N SER A 161 8.16 -8.28 -14.95
CA SER A 161 7.16 -9.33 -15.16
C SER A 161 5.73 -8.80 -15.03
N ASN A 162 4.77 -9.51 -15.61
CA ASN A 162 3.34 -9.18 -15.45
C ASN A 162 3.00 -9.10 -13.96
N THR A 163 2.29 -8.05 -13.57
CA THR A 163 1.98 -7.77 -12.15
C THR A 163 0.52 -7.38 -12.00
N THR A 164 -0.10 -7.84 -10.92
CA THR A 164 -1.52 -7.59 -10.61
C THR A 164 -1.63 -7.06 -9.19
N ILE A 165 -2.27 -5.91 -9.04
CA ILE A 165 -2.48 -5.21 -7.77
C ILE A 165 -3.98 -5.00 -7.59
N ASN A 166 -4.56 -5.55 -6.52
CA ASN A 166 -5.97 -5.35 -6.17
C ASN A 166 -6.08 -4.61 -4.84
N ALA A 167 -6.29 -3.29 -4.86
CA ALA A 167 -6.42 -2.47 -3.65
C ALA A 167 -7.04 -1.10 -3.94
N ALA A 168 -7.70 -0.50 -2.95
CA ALA A 168 -7.94 0.94 -2.96
C ALA A 168 -6.63 1.66 -2.61
N VAL A 169 -6.27 2.69 -3.36
CA VAL A 169 -5.00 3.37 -3.19
C VAL A 169 -5.23 4.85 -2.88
N LEU A 170 -4.60 5.32 -1.81
CA LEU A 170 -4.56 6.73 -1.44
C LEU A 170 -3.09 7.15 -1.35
N ALA A 171 -2.67 8.06 -2.23
CA ALA A 171 -1.29 8.54 -2.21
C ALA A 171 -1.14 9.96 -2.73
N GLY A 172 0.06 10.50 -2.54
CA GLY A 172 0.45 11.77 -3.09
C GLY A 172 1.01 11.68 -4.50
N ILE A 173 1.03 12.82 -5.18
CA ILE A 173 1.62 12.99 -6.52
C ILE A 173 2.67 14.10 -6.48
N VAL A 174 3.51 14.19 -7.51
CA VAL A 174 4.30 15.40 -7.77
C VAL A 174 3.46 16.28 -8.72
N PRO A 175 2.95 17.44 -8.28
CA PRO A 175 2.11 18.28 -9.13
C PRO A 175 2.87 18.79 -10.36
N SER A 176 2.16 18.96 -11.48
CA SER A 176 2.71 19.68 -12.62
C SER A 176 3.04 21.11 -12.20
N TYR A 177 4.23 21.58 -12.55
CA TYR A 177 4.63 22.95 -12.28
C TYR A 177 5.56 23.46 -13.37
N GLY A 178 5.16 24.55 -14.03
CA GLY A 178 5.95 25.22 -15.06
C GLY A 178 6.48 24.27 -16.13
N THR A 179 7.75 23.87 -15.98
CA THR A 179 8.54 23.10 -16.94
C THR A 179 8.40 21.58 -16.84
N TYR A 180 7.70 21.04 -15.82
CA TYR A 180 7.53 19.60 -15.68
C TYR A 180 6.08 19.18 -15.44
N PHE A 181 5.74 18.02 -16.00
CA PHE A 181 4.43 17.37 -15.92
C PHE A 181 4.40 16.33 -14.80
N SER A 182 3.26 16.18 -14.12
CA SER A 182 3.07 15.17 -13.07
C SER A 182 3.10 13.73 -13.59
N GLY A 183 2.81 13.55 -14.88
CA GLY A 183 2.68 12.24 -15.51
C GLY A 183 1.24 11.72 -15.57
N GLY A 184 0.23 12.46 -15.12
CA GLY A 184 -1.18 12.03 -15.21
C GLY A 184 -1.51 10.77 -14.40
N VAL A 185 -2.68 10.17 -14.66
CA VAL A 185 -3.14 8.96 -13.94
C VAL A 185 -2.27 7.74 -14.29
N GLU A 186 -1.73 7.71 -15.49
CA GLU A 186 -0.84 6.68 -16.02
C GLU A 186 0.50 6.60 -15.27
N ASN A 187 0.88 7.65 -14.55
CA ASN A 187 2.06 7.71 -13.67
C ASN A 187 1.70 7.91 -12.19
N PHE A 188 0.43 7.77 -11.80
CA PHE A 188 0.05 7.77 -10.38
C PHE A 188 0.83 6.67 -9.63
N PHE A 189 0.88 5.48 -10.22
CA PHE A 189 1.84 4.45 -9.83
C PHE A 189 3.19 4.74 -10.48
N ARG A 190 4.23 4.81 -9.65
CA ARG A 190 5.61 4.98 -10.11
C ARG A 190 6.20 3.62 -10.46
N LEU A 191 7.09 3.61 -11.46
CA LEU A 191 7.73 2.40 -11.98
C LEU A 191 9.23 2.65 -12.15
N LEU A 192 10.03 1.59 -12.02
CA LEU A 192 11.50 1.63 -12.05
C LEU A 192 12.12 0.56 -12.97
N GLU A 193 11.32 -0.06 -13.82
CA GLU A 193 11.68 -1.22 -14.64
C GLU A 193 11.27 -1.04 -16.10
N SER A 194 11.78 -1.90 -16.97
CA SER A 194 11.35 -2.02 -18.35
C SER A 194 10.15 -2.95 -18.45
N TRP A 195 8.96 -2.37 -18.56
CA TRP A 195 7.70 -3.11 -18.68
C TRP A 195 7.28 -3.36 -20.13
N SER A 196 8.15 -3.09 -21.10
CA SER A 196 7.90 -3.36 -22.51
C SER A 196 7.33 -4.78 -22.69
N SER A 197 6.18 -4.90 -23.38
CA SER A 197 5.41 -6.14 -23.58
C SER A 197 4.92 -6.85 -22.30
N ARG A 198 4.93 -6.18 -21.15
CA ARG A 198 4.37 -6.65 -19.88
C ARG A 198 3.10 -5.90 -19.52
N THR A 199 2.23 -6.58 -18.79
CA THR A 199 0.96 -6.04 -18.34
C THR A 199 1.00 -5.70 -16.86
N LEU A 200 0.65 -4.46 -16.54
CA LEU A 200 0.34 -4.05 -15.19
C LEU A 200 -1.19 -3.98 -15.04
N THR A 201 -1.75 -4.92 -14.29
CA THR A 201 -3.17 -4.97 -13.96
C THR A 201 -3.38 -4.31 -12.60
N PHE A 202 -4.29 -3.34 -12.55
CA PHE A 202 -4.72 -2.72 -11.30
C PHE A 202 -6.24 -2.77 -11.23
N ASN A 203 -6.78 -3.40 -10.20
CA ASN A 203 -8.21 -3.35 -9.89
C ASN A 203 -8.40 -2.62 -8.56
N GLY A 204 -9.06 -1.46 -8.59
CA GLY A 204 -9.27 -0.71 -7.37
C GLY A 204 -9.80 0.69 -7.58
N SER A 205 -9.52 1.57 -6.63
CA SER A 205 -9.82 2.99 -6.70
C SER A 205 -8.54 3.77 -6.46
N ILE A 206 -8.39 4.90 -7.16
CA ILE A 206 -7.25 5.80 -7.04
C ILE A 206 -7.75 7.09 -6.40
N VAL A 207 -7.15 7.45 -5.28
CA VAL A 207 -7.42 8.72 -4.57
C VAL A 207 -6.11 9.49 -4.43
N ALA A 208 -6.00 10.59 -5.18
CA ALA A 208 -4.87 11.52 -5.08
C ALA A 208 -5.28 12.71 -4.21
N LEU A 209 -4.78 12.80 -2.97
CA LEU A 209 -5.22 13.83 -2.01
C LEU A 209 -4.21 14.94 -1.76
N PHE A 210 -2.92 14.73 -2.01
CA PHE A 210 -1.88 15.66 -1.60
C PHE A 210 -0.64 15.64 -2.52
N PRO A 211 0.18 16.70 -2.50
CA PRO A 211 1.55 16.64 -3.02
C PRO A 211 2.43 15.75 -2.13
N SER A 212 3.19 14.83 -2.74
CA SER A 212 4.18 13.99 -2.05
C SER A 212 5.27 14.85 -1.40
N GLN A 213 5.65 14.50 -0.17
CA GLN A 213 6.61 15.23 0.66
C GLN A 213 7.96 14.53 0.78
N SER A 214 8.05 13.24 0.43
CA SER A 214 9.32 12.50 0.44
C SER A 214 9.82 12.27 -0.98
N ALA A 215 9.04 11.58 -1.79
CA ALA A 215 9.47 11.19 -3.13
C ALA A 215 9.03 12.26 -4.15
N MET A 216 9.83 13.32 -4.22
CA MET A 216 9.48 14.59 -4.86
C MET A 216 9.99 14.76 -6.29
N ALA A 217 10.79 13.83 -6.81
CA ALA A 217 11.33 13.98 -8.15
C ALA A 217 10.21 14.07 -9.21
N PRO A 218 10.33 14.97 -10.21
CA PRO A 218 9.39 15.03 -11.31
C PRO A 218 9.28 13.71 -12.07
N TRP A 219 8.25 13.60 -12.92
CA TRP A 219 8.22 12.51 -13.90
C TRP A 219 9.43 12.62 -14.85
N GLY A 220 10.02 11.48 -15.17
CA GLY A 220 11.19 11.36 -16.04
C GLY A 220 11.34 9.92 -16.54
N THR A 221 12.32 9.69 -17.42
CA THR A 221 12.53 8.39 -18.06
C THR A 221 13.23 7.42 -17.11
N THR A 222 12.48 6.81 -16.21
CA THR A 222 12.97 5.83 -15.23
C THR A 222 12.37 4.44 -15.41
N TYR A 223 11.57 4.25 -16.46
CA TYR A 223 10.89 3.01 -16.79
C TYR A 223 10.53 2.97 -18.29
N ALA A 224 10.30 1.78 -18.84
CA ALA A 224 9.59 1.60 -20.12
C ALA A 224 8.16 1.16 -19.82
N ALA A 225 7.17 1.74 -20.49
CA ALA A 225 5.78 1.64 -20.06
C ALA A 225 5.14 0.25 -20.24
N PRO A 226 4.29 -0.21 -19.30
CA PRO A 226 3.51 -1.44 -19.44
C PRO A 226 2.29 -1.23 -20.34
N GLN A 227 1.70 -2.33 -20.79
CA GLN A 227 0.26 -2.36 -21.07
C GLN A 227 -0.49 -2.18 -19.73
N ARG A 228 -1.22 -1.07 -19.60
CA ARG A 228 -1.99 -0.77 -18.38
C ARG A 228 -3.41 -1.31 -18.51
N LEU A 229 -3.81 -2.16 -17.57
CA LEU A 229 -5.19 -2.60 -17.39
C LEU A 229 -5.69 -2.09 -16.04
N PHE A 230 -6.08 -0.81 -16.01
CA PHE A 230 -6.56 -0.15 -14.80
C PHE A 230 -8.08 -0.15 -14.80
N LEU A 231 -8.67 -0.86 -13.85
CA LEU A 231 -10.10 -1.10 -13.75
C LEU A 231 -10.58 -0.71 -12.35
N PHE A 232 -11.82 -0.25 -12.26
CA PHE A 232 -12.47 -0.05 -10.98
C PHE A 232 -12.86 -1.40 -10.37
N ASP A 233 -12.56 -1.63 -9.09
CA ASP A 233 -13.04 -2.81 -8.37
C ASP A 233 -14.52 -2.65 -7.96
N PRO A 234 -15.45 -3.41 -8.56
CA PRO A 234 -16.88 -3.32 -8.24
C PRO A 234 -17.21 -3.62 -6.78
N ASN A 235 -16.35 -4.37 -6.06
CA ASN A 235 -16.54 -4.67 -4.66
C ASN A 235 -16.59 -3.41 -3.80
N PHE A 236 -15.96 -2.31 -4.21
CA PHE A 236 -16.01 -1.04 -3.47
C PHE A 236 -17.37 -0.34 -3.51
N LYS A 237 -18.34 -0.85 -4.28
CA LYS A 237 -19.75 -0.43 -4.18
C LYS A 237 -20.49 -1.08 -3.01
N ASN A 238 -19.92 -2.14 -2.43
CA ASN A 238 -20.48 -2.83 -1.28
C ASN A 238 -19.76 -2.37 0.00
N ASN A 239 -20.50 -1.78 0.94
CA ASN A 239 -19.94 -1.25 2.18
C ASN A 239 -19.19 -2.31 3.01
N SER A 240 -19.63 -3.58 2.98
CA SER A 240 -18.99 -4.68 3.69
C SER A 240 -17.72 -5.20 3.02
N LYS A 241 -17.37 -4.67 1.84
CA LYS A 241 -16.18 -5.01 1.06
C LYS A 241 -15.22 -3.83 0.91
N LEU A 242 -15.52 -2.71 1.58
CA LEU A 242 -14.60 -1.59 1.67
C LEU A 242 -13.37 -1.99 2.48
N PRO A 243 -12.17 -1.52 2.10
CA PRO A 243 -10.96 -1.74 2.90
C PRO A 243 -11.11 -1.22 4.33
N PRO A 244 -10.47 -1.85 5.33
CA PRO A 244 -10.54 -1.35 6.69
C PRO A 244 -9.99 0.08 6.82
N GLY A 245 -10.71 0.94 7.53
CA GLY A 245 -10.33 2.35 7.67
C GLY A 245 -10.58 3.21 6.43
N THR A 246 -11.42 2.76 5.48
CA THR A 246 -11.87 3.58 4.34
C THR A 246 -12.42 4.93 4.83
N PRO A 247 -11.95 6.07 4.30
CA PRO A 247 -12.52 7.38 4.64
C PRO A 247 -14.00 7.44 4.28
N MET A 248 -14.84 7.91 5.20
CA MET A 248 -16.27 8.06 4.99
C MET A 248 -16.66 9.54 5.13
N VAL A 249 -17.40 10.06 4.15
CA VAL A 249 -18.08 11.35 4.27
C VAL A 249 -19.48 11.08 4.81
N CYS A 250 -19.75 11.57 6.01
CA CYS A 250 -21.06 11.46 6.63
C CYS A 250 -21.86 12.76 6.40
N THR A 251 -23.09 12.64 5.91
CA THR A 251 -24.05 13.75 5.91
C THR A 251 -25.03 13.58 7.06
N VAL A 252 -25.34 14.67 7.77
CA VAL A 252 -26.33 14.65 8.86
C VAL A 252 -27.69 15.00 8.27
N ILE A 253 -28.62 14.04 8.31
CA ILE A 253 -30.03 14.30 7.96
C ILE A 253 -30.77 14.58 9.26
N ARG A 254 -31.29 15.79 9.42
CA ARG A 254 -32.23 16.12 10.50
C ARG A 254 -33.63 15.70 10.08
N SER A 255 -34.28 14.92 10.94
CA SER A 255 -35.71 14.59 10.82
C SER A 255 -36.39 14.88 12.16
N THR A 256 -37.67 15.25 12.11
CA THR A 256 -38.49 15.43 13.31
C THR A 256 -38.90 14.08 13.87
N TRP A 257 -38.59 13.83 15.14
CA TRP A 257 -39.14 12.70 15.87
C TRP A 257 -40.65 12.91 16.04
N ASN A 258 -41.47 11.99 15.53
CA ASN A 258 -42.91 12.04 15.74
C ASN A 258 -43.37 10.73 16.38
N ILE A 259 -44.03 10.81 17.52
CA ILE A 259 -44.64 9.66 18.18
C ILE A 259 -46.05 9.53 17.58
N ALA A 260 -46.27 8.50 16.77
CA ALA A 260 -47.62 8.16 16.34
C ALA A 260 -48.40 7.61 17.54
N GLN A 261 -49.61 8.10 17.77
CA GLN A 261 -50.49 7.50 18.76
C GLN A 261 -51.01 6.14 18.27
N PRO A 262 -51.19 5.16 19.17
CA PRO A 262 -51.86 3.91 18.80
C PRO A 262 -53.21 4.20 18.13
N ASN A 263 -53.48 3.57 16.99
CA ASN A 263 -54.71 3.69 16.20
C ASN A 263 -54.97 5.02 15.45
N SER A 264 -53.95 5.85 15.18
CA SER A 264 -54.14 6.96 14.23
C SER A 264 -53.89 6.50 12.79
N THR A 265 -54.88 6.65 11.90
CA THR A 265 -54.67 6.55 10.44
C THR A 265 -54.15 7.89 9.92
N GLN A 266 -52.88 7.92 9.49
CA GLN A 266 -52.42 8.91 8.50
C GLN A 266 -52.86 8.46 7.11
#